data_AF-A1ZSE1-F1
#
_entry.id   AF-A1ZSE1-F1
#
_cell.length_a   1.000
_cell.length_b   1.000
_cell.length_c   1.000
_cell.angle_alpha   90.00
_cell.angle_beta   90.00
_cell.angle_gamma   90.00
#
_symmetry.space_group_name_H-M   'P 1'
#
loop_
_entity.id
_entity.type
_entity.pdbx_description
1 polymer ?
#
loop_
_entity_poly.entity_id
_entity_poly.type
_entity_poly.pdbx_seq_one_letter_code
_entity_poly.pdbx_strand_id
1 'polypeptide(L)'
;MGKTSFFAATLIAKLLRKVCTTLTYQPEFSQLNDVAQIGQEVLRQLFAEFKQARSELFLSQDETMSTLLLAVTDHQQKTVWIVGIGDGIVVINDEVKILDQNTSPITWAIISIKF
;
A
#
# COMPACT_ATOMS: atom_id res chain seq x y z
N MET A 1 -2.41 -5.81 -23.32
CA MET A 1 -2.66 -5.12 -22.04
C MET A 1 -2.60 -6.03 -20.80
N GLY A 2 -2.93 -7.34 -20.87
CA GLY A 2 -2.92 -8.20 -19.66
C GLY A 2 -1.62 -8.93 -19.27
N LYS A 3 -0.62 -9.02 -20.16
CA LYS A 3 0.61 -9.81 -19.87
C LYS A 3 1.53 -9.15 -18.84
N THR A 4 1.58 -7.82 -18.79
CA THR A 4 2.46 -7.05 -17.91
C THR A 4 1.81 -6.69 -16.56
N SER A 5 0.47 -6.62 -16.48
CA SER A 5 -0.24 -6.33 -15.22
C SER A 5 -0.02 -7.40 -14.15
N PHE A 6 0.02 -8.68 -14.55
CA PHE A 6 0.34 -9.77 -13.63
C PHE A 6 1.76 -9.64 -13.05
N PHE A 7 2.71 -9.24 -13.90
CA PHE A 7 4.09 -8.99 -13.48
C PHE A 7 4.17 -7.84 -12.48
N ALA A 8 3.58 -6.68 -12.80
CA ALA A 8 3.57 -5.51 -11.91
C ALA A 8 2.98 -5.83 -10.53
N ALA A 9 1.80 -6.48 -10.49
CA ALA A 9 1.15 -6.87 -9.24
C ALA A 9 1.99 -7.86 -8.42
N THR A 10 2.60 -8.85 -9.10
CA THR A 10 3.44 -9.85 -8.43
C THR A 10 4.73 -9.23 -7.88
N LEU A 11 5.33 -8.29 -8.62
CA LEU A 11 6.50 -7.54 -8.18
C LEU A 11 6.16 -6.74 -6.91
N ILE A 12 5.08 -5.96 -6.93
CA ILE A 12 4.61 -5.19 -5.76
C ILE A 12 4.37 -6.12 -4.56
N ALA A 13 3.71 -7.26 -4.74
CA ALA A 13 3.46 -8.22 -3.67
C ALA A 13 4.76 -8.79 -3.06
N LYS A 14 5.78 -9.07 -3.88
CA LYS A 14 7.09 -9.53 -3.41
C LYS A 14 7.85 -8.45 -2.66
N LEU A 15 7.84 -7.21 -3.16
CA LEU A 15 8.47 -6.08 -2.50
C LEU A 15 7.78 -5.74 -1.18
N LEU A 16 6.44 -5.79 -1.13
CA LEU A 16 5.69 -5.60 0.11
C LEU A 16 6.08 -6.63 1.17
N ARG A 17 6.18 -7.91 0.79
CA ARG A 17 6.66 -8.96 1.71
C ARG A 17 8.08 -8.67 2.21
N LYS A 18 9.00 -8.24 1.33
CA LYS A 18 10.36 -7.84 1.70
C LYS A 18 10.35 -6.69 2.70
N VAL A 19 9.57 -5.65 2.43
CA VAL A 19 9.43 -4.47 3.29
C VAL A 19 8.89 -4.85 4.67
N CYS A 20 7.76 -5.56 4.74
CA CYS A 20 7.18 -5.99 6.01
C CYS A 20 8.14 -6.87 6.81
N THR A 21 8.87 -7.77 6.16
CA THR A 21 9.86 -8.63 6.83
C THR A 21 11.01 -7.78 7.39
N THR A 22 11.58 -6.88 6.58
CA THR A 22 12.71 -6.04 6.98
C THR A 22 12.34 -5.05 8.09
N LEU A 23 11.14 -4.46 8.03
CA LEU A 23 10.63 -3.52 9.02
C LEU A 23 10.64 -4.10 10.44
N THR A 24 10.27 -5.37 10.60
CA THR A 24 10.24 -6.00 11.94
C THR A 24 11.61 -6.11 12.61
N TYR A 25 12.71 -5.98 11.85
CA TYR A 25 14.07 -5.97 12.37
C TYR A 25 14.62 -4.56 12.63
N GLN A 26 13.91 -3.50 12.21
CA GLN A 26 14.34 -2.12 12.41
C GLN A 26 14.00 -1.66 13.84
N PRO A 27 14.96 -1.18 14.64
CA PRO A 27 14.69 -0.71 16.00
C PRO A 27 13.62 0.38 16.07
N GLU A 28 13.60 1.27 15.08
CA GLU A 28 12.66 2.40 15.00
C GLU A 28 11.22 1.92 14.78
N PHE A 29 11.02 0.75 14.16
CA PHE A 29 9.69 0.19 13.94
C PHE A 29 8.97 -0.09 15.26
N SER A 30 9.70 -0.51 16.30
CA SER A 30 9.14 -0.75 17.63
C SER A 30 8.62 0.51 18.33
N GLN A 31 8.94 1.70 17.81
CA GLN A 31 8.49 2.98 18.34
C GLN A 31 7.20 3.48 17.67
N LEU A 32 6.77 2.84 16.57
CA LEU A 32 5.52 3.17 15.88
C LEU A 32 4.35 2.53 16.62
N ASN A 33 3.46 3.36 17.18
CA ASN A 33 2.34 2.89 18.01
C ASN A 33 0.97 3.10 17.34
N ASP A 34 0.95 3.72 16.16
CA ASP A 34 -0.27 4.03 15.41
C ASP A 34 -0.26 3.36 14.02
N VAL A 35 -1.42 2.81 13.63
CA VAL A 35 -1.61 2.11 12.35
C VAL A 35 -1.34 3.02 11.15
N ALA A 36 -1.59 4.33 11.27
CA ALA A 36 -1.29 5.25 10.19
C ALA A 36 0.21 5.48 10.03
N GLN A 37 0.96 5.58 11.13
CA GLN A 37 2.43 5.68 11.07
C GLN A 37 3.04 4.42 10.45
N ILE A 38 2.59 3.24 10.87
CA ILE A 38 3.02 1.96 10.29
C ILE A 38 2.68 1.90 8.80
N GLY A 39 1.45 2.26 8.42
CA GLY A 39 1.00 2.27 7.03
C GLY A 39 1.81 3.21 6.14
N GLN A 40 2.07 4.43 6.62
CA GLN A 40 2.92 5.40 5.92
C GLN A 40 4.35 4.90 5.74
N GLU A 41 4.93 4.28 6.76
CA GLU A 41 6.30 3.77 6.70
C GLU A 41 6.42 2.56 5.74
N VAL A 42 5.45 1.63 5.79
CA VAL A 42 5.35 0.53 4.81
C VAL A 42 5.25 1.09 3.40
N LEU A 43 4.38 2.08 3.16
CA LEU A 43 4.19 2.68 1.85
C LEU A 43 5.47 3.36 1.35
N ARG A 44 6.14 4.13 2.22
CA ARG A 44 7.40 4.82 1.91
C ARG A 44 8.48 3.84 1.48
N GLN A 45 8.70 2.77 2.25
CA GLN A 45 9.70 1.75 1.93
C GLN A 45 9.31 0.95 0.67
N LEU A 46 8.04 0.61 0.50
CA LEU A 46 7.54 -0.09 -0.68
C LEU A 46 7.82 0.69 -1.96
N PHE A 47 7.54 2.00 -2.00
CA PHE A 47 7.81 2.80 -3.19
C PHE A 47 9.30 3.03 -3.44
N ALA A 48 10.12 3.10 -2.39
CA ALA A 48 11.57 3.16 -2.54
C ALA A 48 12.11 1.88 -3.21
N GLU A 49 11.70 0.72 -2.69
CA GLU A 49 12.03 -0.60 -3.23
C GLU A 49 11.49 -0.79 -4.66
N PHE A 50 10.27 -0.34 -4.94
CA PHE A 50 9.68 -0.41 -6.26
C PHE A 50 10.40 0.48 -7.27
N LYS A 51 10.79 1.70 -6.87
CA LYS A 51 11.59 2.59 -7.71
C LYS A 51 12.96 1.99 -8.02
N GLN A 52 13.59 1.35 -7.03
CA GLN A 52 14.85 0.64 -7.22
C GLN A 52 14.69 -0.54 -8.18
N ALA A 53 13.72 -1.42 -7.95
CA ALA A 53 13.45 -2.57 -8.81
C ALA A 53 13.13 -2.16 -10.26
N ARG A 54 12.34 -1.09 -10.45
CA ARG A 54 12.08 -0.50 -11.77
C ARG A 54 13.38 -0.11 -12.48
N SER A 55 14.30 0.52 -11.76
CA SER A 55 15.58 0.95 -12.33
C SER A 55 16.49 -0.23 -12.66
N GLU A 56 16.61 -1.21 -11.76
CA GLU A 56 17.51 -2.36 -11.92
C GLU A 56 17.06 -3.31 -13.04
N LEU A 57 15.75 -3.44 -13.23
CA LEU A 57 15.15 -4.30 -14.24
C LEU A 57 14.80 -3.55 -15.54
N PHE A 58 15.15 -2.25 -15.64
CA PHE A 58 14.83 -1.40 -16.80
C PHE A 58 13.35 -1.42 -17.21
N LEU A 59 12.45 -1.45 -16.22
CA LEU A 59 11.01 -1.59 -16.49
C LEU A 59 10.41 -0.30 -17.04
N SER A 60 9.62 -0.44 -18.10
CA SER A 60 8.84 0.64 -18.69
C SER A 60 7.68 1.07 -17.78
N GLN A 61 7.04 2.19 -18.11
CA GLN A 61 5.83 2.64 -17.42
C GLN A 61 4.70 1.62 -17.54
N ASP A 62 4.52 1.03 -18.72
CA ASP A 62 3.47 0.03 -18.98
C ASP A 62 3.68 -1.29 -18.20
N GLU A 63 4.93 -1.61 -17.86
CA GLU A 63 5.29 -2.77 -17.03
C GLU A 63 5.16 -2.51 -15.53
N THR A 64 4.96 -1.25 -15.13
CA THR A 64 4.86 -0.83 -13.73
C THR A 64 3.48 -0.30 -13.35
N MET A 65 2.57 -0.15 -14.32
CA MET A 65 1.19 0.28 -14.10
C MET A 65 0.40 -0.77 -13.32
N SER A 66 -0.01 -0.44 -12.09
CA SER A 66 -0.83 -1.30 -11.24
C SER A 66 -1.66 -0.48 -10.24
N THR A 67 -2.81 -1.02 -9.86
CA THR A 67 -3.60 -0.55 -8.71
C THR A 67 -3.10 -1.24 -7.44
N LEU A 68 -3.17 -0.56 -6.30
CA LEU A 68 -2.87 -1.10 -4.96
C LEU A 68 -3.95 -0.65 -3.97
N LEU A 69 -4.53 -1.60 -3.26
CA LEU A 69 -5.30 -1.37 -2.05
C LEU A 69 -4.54 -2.01 -0.88
N LEU A 70 -4.12 -1.20 0.09
CA LEU A 70 -3.35 -1.65 1.25
C LEU A 70 -4.09 -1.27 2.52
N ALA A 71 -4.19 -2.23 3.45
CA ALA A 71 -4.76 -2.02 4.77
C ALA A 71 -3.76 -2.44 5.86
N VAL A 72 -3.62 -1.62 6.89
CA VAL A 72 -2.87 -1.95 8.12
C VAL A 72 -3.85 -1.96 9.28
N THR A 73 -3.94 -3.08 9.98
CA THR A 73 -4.94 -3.29 11.04
C THR A 73 -4.27 -3.49 12.39
N ASP A 74 -4.78 -2.81 13.42
CA ASP A 74 -4.51 -3.13 14.82
C ASP A 74 -5.73 -3.86 15.39
N HIS A 75 -5.55 -5.14 15.71
CA HIS A 75 -6.60 -5.99 16.26
C HIS A 75 -6.93 -5.68 17.73
N GLN A 76 -6.00 -5.12 18.49
CA GLN A 76 -6.22 -4.74 19.89
C GLN A 76 -7.01 -3.46 19.98
N GLN A 77 -6.58 -2.42 19.25
CA GLN A 77 -7.26 -1.13 19.25
C GLN A 77 -8.49 -1.08 18.34
N LYS A 78 -8.67 -2.10 17.49
CA LYS A 78 -9.73 -2.16 16.49
C LYS A 78 -9.68 -0.90 15.62
N THR A 79 -8.54 -0.69 14.98
CA THR A 79 -8.32 0.41 14.05
C THR A 79 -7.74 -0.12 12.76
N VAL A 80 -8.04 0.57 11.65
CA VAL A 80 -7.47 0.25 10.35
C VAL A 80 -7.04 1.53 9.65
N TRP A 81 -5.91 1.45 8.96
CA TRP A 81 -5.46 2.45 8.02
C TRP A 81 -5.56 1.87 6.62
N ILE A 82 -6.18 2.59 5.69
CA ILE A 82 -6.39 2.12 4.31
C ILE A 82 -5.83 3.15 3.33
N VAL A 83 -5.11 2.67 2.32
CA VAL A 83 -4.68 3.50 1.20
C VAL A 83 -5.05 2.84 -0.13
N GLY A 84 -5.60 3.66 -1.02
CA GLY A 84 -5.89 3.30 -2.39
C GLY A 84 -4.98 4.07 -3.35
N ILE A 85 -4.34 3.34 -4.26
CA ILE A 85 -3.56 3.88 -5.37
C ILE A 85 -4.11 3.26 -6.64
N GLY A 86 -4.53 4.09 -7.58
CA GLY A 86 -5.39 3.63 -8.65
C GLY A 86 -6.86 3.93 -8.34
N ASP A 87 -7.74 3.57 -9.28
CA ASP A 87 -9.18 3.71 -9.09
C ASP A 87 -9.74 2.49 -8.36
N GLY A 88 -10.70 2.71 -7.47
CA GLY A 88 -11.30 1.64 -6.70
C GLY A 88 -12.45 2.10 -5.83
N ILE A 89 -13.05 1.14 -5.13
CA ILE A 89 -14.12 1.39 -4.17
C ILE A 89 -13.80 0.59 -2.90
N VAL A 90 -14.00 1.22 -1.75
CA VAL A 90 -13.93 0.57 -0.44
C VAL A 90 -15.28 0.74 0.23
N VAL A 91 -15.92 -0.36 0.63
CA VAL A 91 -17.20 -0.33 1.36
C VAL A 91 -16.93 -0.66 2.82
N ILE A 92 -17.33 0.24 3.73
CA ILE A 92 -17.10 0.12 5.17
C ILE A 92 -18.38 0.45 5.89
N ASN A 93 -18.92 -0.50 6.66
CA ASN A 93 -20.17 -0.33 7.40
C ASN A 93 -21.30 0.24 6.52
N ASP A 94 -21.48 -0.37 5.34
CA ASP A 94 -22.43 0.04 4.29
C ASP A 94 -22.19 1.43 3.68
N GLU A 95 -21.13 2.14 4.10
CA GLU A 95 -20.69 3.40 3.49
C GLU A 95 -19.72 3.13 2.35
N VAL A 96 -20.06 3.63 1.16
CA VAL A 96 -19.23 3.50 -0.04
C VAL A 96 -18.25 4.66 -0.10
N LYS A 97 -16.95 4.35 -0.07
CA LYS A 97 -15.87 5.31 -0.35
C LYS A 97 -15.28 5.05 -1.72
N ILE A 98 -15.41 6.03 -2.61
CA ILE A 98 -14.86 5.99 -3.95
C ILE A 98 -13.43 6.53 -3.92
N LEU A 99 -12.51 5.76 -4.48
CA LEU A 99 -11.12 6.15 -4.71
C LEU A 99 -11.00 6.48 -6.20
N ASP A 100 -10.90 7.77 -6.52
CA ASP A 100 -10.82 8.26 -7.91
C ASP A 100 -9.55 9.08 -8.12
N GLN A 101 -8.67 8.58 -8.99
CA GLN A 101 -7.38 9.22 -9.32
C GLN A 101 -7.53 10.62 -9.94
N ASN A 102 -8.67 10.95 -10.55
CA ASN A 102 -8.91 12.28 -11.11
C ASN A 102 -9.00 13.38 -10.04
N THR A 103 -9.26 13.01 -8.78
CA THR A 103 -9.31 13.95 -7.65
C THR A 103 -8.02 13.98 -6.83
N SER A 104 -7.27 12.87 -6.77
CA SER A 104 -5.93 12.81 -6.19
C SER A 104 -5.19 11.55 -6.67
N PRO A 105 -3.91 11.63 -7.10
CA PRO A 105 -3.15 10.47 -7.57
C PRO A 105 -2.89 9.41 -6.48
N ILE A 106 -3.00 9.81 -5.20
CA ILE A 106 -2.98 8.91 -4.03
C ILE A 106 -4.11 9.36 -3.12
N THR A 107 -5.09 8.48 -2.89
CA THR A 107 -6.16 8.74 -1.92
C THR A 107 -5.86 7.94 -0.66
N TRP A 108 -5.46 8.65 0.40
CA TRP A 108 -5.32 8.09 1.74
C TRP A 108 -6.66 8.20 2.47
N ALA A 109 -7.11 7.10 3.09
CA ALA A 109 -8.26 7.13 3.97
C ALA A 109 -7.88 6.45 5.29
N ILE A 110 -7.62 7.25 6.32
CA ILE A 110 -7.51 6.72 7.68
C ILE A 110 -8.93 6.45 8.16
N ILE A 111 -9.27 5.19 8.41
CA ILE A 111 -10.64 4.82 8.79
C ILE A 111 -10.58 3.97 10.05
N SER A 112 -10.81 4.58 11.20
CA SER A 112 -10.92 3.84 12.45
C SER A 112 -12.22 3.03 12.46
N ILE A 113 -12.14 1.74 12.12
CA ILE A 113 -13.26 0.80 12.25
C ILE A 113 -13.14 0.12 13.62
N LYS A 114 -13.88 0.62 14.61
CA LYS A 114 -14.10 -0.11 15.86
C LYS A 114 -15.00 -1.32 15.57
N PHE A 115 -14.43 -2.51 15.54
CA PHE A 115 -15.17 -3.77 15.68
C PHE A 115 -15.72 -3.94 17.11
#